data_AF-A0A6L7LHC9-F1
#
_entry.id   AF-A0A6L7LHC9-F1
#
_cell.length_a   1.000
_cell.length_b   1.000
_cell.length_c   1.000
_cell.angle_alpha   90.00
_cell.angle_beta   90.00
_cell.angle_gamma   90.00
#
_symmetry.space_group_name_H-M   'P 1'
#
loop_
_entity.id
_entity.type
_entity.pdbx_description
1 polymer ?
#
loop_
_entity_poly.entity_id
_entity_poly.type
_entity_poly.pdbx_seq_one_letter_code
_entity_poly.pdbx_strand_id
1 'polypeptide(L)'
;MTARIVNVDALPIGFPTHCHSPAFWEQLGRTVATFGFLEEILGKAVFSFTATRRYEQAEVDAAFKEWLPTLQKALTNPLGSLIAQYERAVRDHPEATVEDLDELLHLLRQAAKQRNVLCHGSWSTPDANGASMPLFVDQKQNVFDMRIDCAYLEQVQRHVAEISCAVISSVTHMGWQFPGSEGPGVPITISQ
;
A
#
# COMPACT_ATOMS: atom_id res chain seq x y z
N MET A 1 5.82 18.11 43.34
CA MET A 1 6.38 17.24 42.30
C MET A 1 7.59 17.93 41.71
N THR A 2 8.77 17.34 41.78
CA THR A 2 9.98 17.91 41.15
C THR A 2 9.97 17.53 39.68
N ALA A 3 9.90 18.53 38.78
CA ALA A 3 10.02 18.28 37.35
C ALA A 3 11.41 17.67 37.05
N ARG A 4 11.45 16.60 36.25
CA ARG A 4 12.69 15.98 35.77
C ARG A 4 12.76 16.18 34.26
N ILE A 5 13.89 16.70 33.79
CA ILE A 5 14.19 16.91 32.37
C ILE A 5 15.05 15.74 31.89
N VAL A 6 14.77 15.23 30.69
CA VAL A 6 15.58 14.17 30.06
C VAL A 6 16.96 14.72 29.73
N ASN A 7 18.02 14.00 30.14
CA ASN A 7 19.39 14.31 29.73
C ASN A 7 19.67 13.68 28.36
N VAL A 8 19.56 14.49 27.31
CA VAL A 8 19.76 14.05 25.91
C VAL A 8 21.20 13.57 25.66
N ASP A 9 22.20 14.19 26.31
CA ASP A 9 23.62 13.85 26.13
C ASP A 9 23.98 12.48 26.74
N ALA A 10 23.13 11.95 27.63
CA ALA A 10 23.30 10.64 28.23
C ALA A 10 22.55 9.53 27.49
N LEU A 11 21.88 9.83 26.36
CA LEU A 11 21.17 8.82 25.59
C LEU A 11 22.13 7.95 24.77
N PRO A 12 21.81 6.65 24.57
CA PRO A 12 22.58 5.78 23.68
C PRO A 12 22.65 6.31 22.25
N ILE A 13 23.75 6.02 21.56
CA ILE A 13 23.88 6.28 20.12
C ILE A 13 22.75 5.54 19.40
N GLY A 14 22.01 6.26 18.54
CA GLY A 14 20.87 5.71 17.82
C GLY A 14 19.60 5.62 18.65
N PHE A 15 19.49 6.28 19.80
CA PHE A 15 18.20 6.41 20.50
C PHE A 15 17.12 7.03 19.58
N PRO A 16 15.87 6.53 19.58
CA PRO A 16 15.33 5.42 20.39
C PRO A 16 15.51 4.03 19.76
N THR A 17 16.06 3.91 18.55
CA THR A 17 16.11 2.66 17.77
C THR A 17 17.28 1.72 18.12
N HIS A 18 18.20 2.16 18.96
CA HIS A 18 19.41 1.45 19.41
C HIS A 18 19.23 0.03 19.96
N CYS A 19 18.04 -0.33 20.48
CA CYS A 19 17.79 -1.68 21.03
C CYS A 19 17.69 -2.77 19.96
N HIS A 20 17.44 -2.39 18.70
CA HIS A 20 17.29 -3.32 17.58
C HIS A 20 18.55 -3.36 16.75
N SER A 21 18.79 -4.50 16.11
CA SER A 21 19.89 -4.63 15.16
C SER A 21 19.68 -3.71 13.93
N PRO A 22 20.74 -3.22 13.28
CA PRO A 22 20.61 -2.50 12.01
C PRO A 22 19.86 -3.30 10.94
N ALA A 23 20.03 -4.62 10.91
CA ALA A 23 19.34 -5.51 9.97
C ALA A 23 17.82 -5.48 10.14
N PHE A 24 17.32 -5.38 11.37
CA PHE A 24 15.88 -5.24 11.63
C PHE A 24 15.33 -3.95 11.02
N TRP A 25 16.03 -2.82 11.23
CA TRP A 25 15.60 -1.52 10.69
C TRP A 25 15.70 -1.46 9.16
N GLU A 26 16.75 -2.04 8.59
CA GLU A 26 16.87 -2.15 7.14
C GLU A 26 15.69 -2.93 6.56
N GLN A 27 15.41 -4.11 7.13
CA GLN A 27 14.32 -4.96 6.64
C GLN A 27 12.96 -4.29 6.82
N LEU A 28 12.70 -3.65 7.97
CA LEU A 28 11.47 -2.88 8.18
C LEU A 28 11.33 -1.76 7.15
N GLY A 29 12.40 -1.02 6.87
CA GLY A 29 12.42 0.03 5.85
C GLY A 29 12.12 -0.50 4.45
N ARG A 30 12.72 -1.63 4.05
CA ARG A 30 12.44 -2.30 2.76
C ARG A 30 10.98 -2.74 2.65
N THR A 31 10.42 -3.32 3.72
CA THR A 31 9.02 -3.72 3.78
C THR A 31 8.09 -2.51 3.66
N VAL A 32 8.34 -1.43 4.40
CA VAL A 32 7.56 -0.18 4.33
C VAL A 32 7.65 0.46 2.94
N ALA A 33 8.84 0.50 2.34
CA ALA A 33 9.02 1.02 0.97
C ALA A 33 8.23 0.21 -0.07
N THR A 34 8.09 -1.10 0.12
CA THR A 34 7.32 -1.98 -0.77
C THR A 34 5.82 -1.68 -0.69
N PHE A 35 5.30 -1.25 0.47
CA PHE A 35 3.93 -0.72 0.56
C PHE A 35 3.75 0.59 -0.22
N GLY A 36 4.74 1.50 -0.18
CA GLY A 36 4.70 2.72 -0.98
C GLY A 36 4.65 2.43 -2.49
N PHE A 37 5.38 1.41 -2.94
CA PHE A 37 5.27 0.92 -4.31
C PHE A 37 3.87 0.37 -4.62
N LEU A 38 3.27 -0.42 -3.72
CA LEU A 38 1.90 -0.90 -3.90
C LEU A 38 0.88 0.25 -4.02
N GLU A 39 1.02 1.31 -3.22
CA GLU A 39 0.18 2.52 -3.31
C GLU A 39 0.28 3.18 -4.70
N GLU A 40 1.50 3.32 -5.22
CA GLU A 40 1.73 3.83 -6.59
C GLU A 40 1.06 2.94 -7.65
N ILE A 41 1.24 1.62 -7.54
CA ILE A 41 0.67 0.63 -8.47
C ILE A 41 -0.85 0.67 -8.46
N LEU A 42 -1.48 0.79 -7.29
CA LEU A 42 -2.93 0.96 -7.18
C LEU A 42 -3.40 2.26 -7.85
N GLY A 43 -2.68 3.37 -7.66
CA GLY A 43 -3.00 4.63 -8.32
C GLY A 43 -2.97 4.51 -9.85
N LYS A 44 -1.94 3.84 -10.39
CA LYS A 44 -1.81 3.56 -11.84
C LYS A 44 -2.90 2.60 -12.35
N ALA A 45 -3.30 1.62 -11.56
CA ALA A 45 -4.41 0.74 -11.90
C ALA A 45 -5.74 1.49 -11.94
N VAL A 46 -6.02 2.35 -10.95
CA VAL A 46 -7.19 3.25 -10.96
C VAL A 46 -7.20 4.12 -12.21
N PHE A 47 -6.05 4.72 -12.56
CA PHE A 47 -5.93 5.47 -13.82
C PHE A 47 -6.30 4.58 -15.02
N SER A 48 -5.75 3.37 -15.10
CA SER A 48 -5.97 2.47 -16.23
C SER A 48 -7.46 2.16 -16.42
N PHE A 49 -8.12 1.63 -15.38
CA PHE A 49 -9.54 1.28 -15.44
C PHE A 49 -10.46 2.49 -15.63
N THR A 50 -10.08 3.68 -15.17
CA THR A 50 -10.91 4.88 -15.41
C THR A 50 -10.70 5.49 -16.79
N ALA A 51 -9.48 5.43 -17.32
CA ALA A 51 -9.12 5.97 -18.63
C ALA A 51 -9.69 5.14 -19.79
N THR A 52 -9.81 3.82 -19.61
CA THR A 52 -10.30 2.89 -20.64
C THR A 52 -11.80 2.64 -20.57
N ARG A 53 -12.47 3.18 -19.55
CA ARG A 53 -13.91 3.04 -19.40
C ARG A 53 -14.64 3.75 -20.54
N ARG A 54 -15.54 3.02 -21.19
CA ARG A 54 -16.46 3.58 -22.19
C ARG A 54 -17.66 4.22 -21.50
N TYR A 55 -18.07 5.37 -21.99
CA TYR A 55 -19.21 6.14 -21.52
C TYR A 55 -20.18 6.37 -22.67
N GLU A 56 -21.48 6.42 -22.36
CA GLU A 56 -22.47 6.88 -23.32
C GLU A 56 -22.25 8.37 -23.62
N GLN A 57 -22.58 8.81 -24.84
CA GLN A 57 -22.27 10.19 -25.29
C GLN A 57 -22.83 11.27 -24.35
N ALA A 58 -23.98 11.01 -23.73
CA ALA A 58 -24.62 11.93 -22.79
C ALA A 58 -23.89 12.05 -21.43
N GLU A 59 -23.01 11.10 -21.11
CA GLU A 59 -22.32 11.02 -19.81
C GLU A 59 -20.86 11.50 -19.88
N VAL A 60 -20.31 11.66 -21.09
CA VAL A 60 -18.88 11.99 -21.32
C VAL A 60 -18.44 13.26 -20.58
N ASP A 61 -19.18 14.37 -20.70
CA ASP A 61 -18.80 15.65 -20.08
C ASP A 61 -18.77 15.55 -18.55
N ALA A 62 -19.76 14.85 -17.97
CA ALA A 62 -19.83 14.64 -16.53
C ALA A 62 -18.69 13.73 -16.05
N ALA A 63 -18.43 12.63 -16.78
CA ALA A 63 -17.35 11.70 -16.48
C ALA A 63 -15.97 12.39 -16.55
N PHE A 64 -15.73 13.18 -17.60
CA PHE A 64 -14.48 13.92 -17.78
C PHE A 64 -14.23 14.92 -16.65
N LYS A 65 -15.28 15.64 -16.22
CA LYS A 65 -15.19 16.59 -15.10
C LYS A 65 -14.84 15.91 -13.77
N GLU A 66 -15.36 14.71 -13.52
CA GLU A 66 -15.07 13.93 -12.30
C GLU A 66 -13.74 13.18 -12.36
N TRP A 67 -13.16 13.02 -13.56
CA TRP A 67 -11.95 12.24 -13.74
C TRP A 67 -10.73 12.90 -13.11
N LEU A 68 -10.51 14.21 -13.32
CA LEU A 68 -9.38 14.91 -12.70
C LEU A 68 -9.40 14.84 -11.16
N PRO A 69 -10.52 15.12 -10.46
CA PRO A 69 -10.62 14.90 -9.02
C PRO A 69 -10.32 13.45 -8.59
N THR A 70 -10.72 12.47 -9.40
CA THR A 70 -10.43 11.05 -9.13
C THR A 70 -8.94 10.77 -9.21
N LEU A 71 -8.25 11.27 -10.23
CA LEU A 71 -6.80 11.10 -10.37
C LEU A 71 -6.02 11.83 -9.26
N GLN A 72 -6.43 13.05 -8.89
CA GLN A 72 -5.82 13.78 -7.78
C GLN A 72 -5.95 13.04 -6.44
N LYS A 73 -7.11 12.40 -6.20
CA LYS A 73 -7.31 11.53 -5.03
C LYS A 73 -6.45 10.28 -5.11
N ALA A 74 -6.32 9.65 -6.27
CA ALA A 74 -5.45 8.49 -6.46
C ALA A 74 -3.96 8.79 -6.22
N LEU A 75 -3.52 10.06 -6.28
CA LEU A 75 -2.15 10.46 -5.97
C LEU A 75 -1.89 10.71 -4.47
N THR A 76 -2.93 11.04 -3.71
CA THR A 76 -2.78 11.55 -2.33
C THR A 76 -3.39 10.64 -1.28
N ASN A 77 -4.29 9.74 -1.69
CA ASN A 77 -4.99 8.87 -0.77
C ASN A 77 -4.07 7.80 -0.17
N PRO A 78 -4.24 7.45 1.12
CA PRO A 78 -3.54 6.34 1.73
C PRO A 78 -4.03 4.99 1.18
N LEU A 79 -3.23 3.94 1.34
CA LEU A 79 -3.51 2.57 0.86
C LEU A 79 -4.97 2.12 1.01
N GLY A 80 -5.58 2.28 2.19
CA GLY A 80 -6.97 1.84 2.42
C GLY A 80 -7.98 2.53 1.49
N SER A 81 -7.83 3.83 1.26
CA SER A 81 -8.68 4.61 0.35
C SER A 81 -8.34 4.34 -1.11
N LEU A 82 -7.10 4.00 -1.45
CA LEU A 82 -6.71 3.56 -2.80
C LEU A 82 -7.33 2.21 -3.14
N ILE A 83 -7.35 1.27 -2.21
CA ILE A 83 -7.99 -0.04 -2.40
C ILE A 83 -9.49 0.12 -2.72
N ALA A 84 -10.19 0.99 -1.99
CA ALA A 84 -11.61 1.26 -2.25
C ALA A 84 -11.85 1.92 -3.62
N GLN A 85 -10.96 2.82 -4.06
CA GLN A 85 -11.03 3.41 -5.39
C GLN A 85 -10.73 2.41 -6.49
N TYR A 86 -9.74 1.54 -6.30
CA TYR A 86 -9.40 0.46 -7.22
C TYR A 86 -10.57 -0.51 -7.37
N GLU A 87 -11.15 -0.97 -6.25
CA GLU A 87 -12.35 -1.81 -6.26
C GLU A 87 -13.46 -1.18 -7.09
N ARG A 88 -13.76 0.09 -6.84
CA ARG A 88 -14.79 0.81 -7.59
C ARG A 88 -14.44 0.92 -9.07
N ALA A 89 -13.19 1.28 -9.41
CA ALA A 89 -12.76 1.45 -10.79
C ALA A 89 -12.90 0.15 -11.60
N VAL A 90 -12.53 -1.00 -11.01
CA VAL A 90 -12.69 -2.31 -11.67
C VAL A 90 -14.16 -2.68 -11.79
N ARG A 91 -14.96 -2.57 -10.72
CA ARG A 91 -16.38 -2.96 -10.73
C ARG A 91 -17.25 -2.07 -11.63
N ASP A 92 -16.92 -0.79 -11.73
CA ASP A 92 -17.65 0.15 -12.57
C ASP A 92 -17.23 0.06 -14.06
N HIS A 93 -16.22 -0.76 -14.41
CA HIS A 93 -15.76 -0.94 -15.78
C HIS A 93 -16.52 -2.10 -16.46
N PRO A 94 -17.40 -1.83 -17.45
CA PRO A 94 -18.31 -2.86 -18.00
C PRO A 94 -17.61 -4.06 -18.65
N GLU A 95 -16.42 -3.85 -19.18
CA GLU A 95 -15.65 -4.87 -19.90
C GLU A 95 -14.59 -5.54 -19.00
N ALA A 96 -14.52 -5.24 -17.70
CA ALA A 96 -13.51 -5.82 -16.82
C ALA A 96 -13.75 -7.31 -16.57
N THR A 97 -12.72 -8.14 -16.78
CA THR A 97 -12.77 -9.61 -16.65
C THR A 97 -11.81 -10.13 -15.57
N VAL A 98 -11.60 -9.38 -14.50
CA VAL A 98 -10.70 -9.77 -13.41
C VAL A 98 -11.36 -10.88 -12.58
N GLU A 99 -11.02 -12.13 -12.85
CA GLU A 99 -11.67 -13.32 -12.25
C GLU A 99 -11.53 -13.39 -10.72
N ASP A 100 -10.34 -13.09 -10.18
CA ASP A 100 -10.04 -13.21 -8.75
C ASP A 100 -10.07 -11.88 -7.98
N LEU A 101 -10.91 -10.93 -8.42
CA LEU A 101 -10.95 -9.59 -7.83
C LEU A 101 -11.24 -9.62 -6.32
N ASP A 102 -12.19 -10.44 -5.86
CA ASP A 102 -12.56 -10.49 -4.44
C ASP A 102 -11.44 -11.05 -3.55
N GLU A 103 -10.68 -12.02 -4.05
CA GLU A 103 -9.49 -12.54 -3.37
C GLU A 103 -8.37 -11.49 -3.32
N LEU A 104 -8.09 -10.83 -4.44
CA LEU A 104 -7.12 -9.74 -4.49
C LEU A 104 -7.49 -8.61 -3.52
N LEU A 105 -8.76 -8.21 -3.47
CA LEU A 105 -9.25 -7.21 -2.52
C LEU A 105 -9.15 -7.68 -1.07
N HIS A 106 -9.34 -8.97 -0.80
CA HIS A 106 -9.10 -9.53 0.52
C HIS A 106 -7.62 -9.35 0.93
N LEU A 107 -6.70 -9.79 0.07
CA LEU A 107 -5.25 -9.69 0.30
C LEU A 107 -4.81 -8.23 0.50
N LEU A 108 -5.26 -7.31 -0.36
CA LEU A 108 -5.02 -5.88 -0.25
C LEU A 108 -5.45 -5.31 1.11
N ARG A 109 -6.64 -5.69 1.59
CA ARG A 109 -7.15 -5.24 2.90
C ARG A 109 -6.37 -5.82 4.06
N GLN A 110 -5.85 -7.05 3.97
CA GLN A 110 -4.94 -7.60 4.98
C GLN A 110 -3.59 -6.86 4.97
N ALA A 111 -3.02 -6.63 3.78
CA ALA A 111 -1.79 -5.88 3.59
C ALA A 111 -1.91 -4.46 4.19
N ALA A 112 -3.05 -3.78 4.01
CA ALA A 112 -3.30 -2.47 4.61
C ALA A 112 -3.27 -2.47 6.14
N LYS A 113 -3.78 -3.54 6.79
CA LYS A 113 -3.69 -3.69 8.25
C LYS A 113 -2.24 -3.85 8.70
N GLN A 114 -1.48 -4.70 8.02
CA GLN A 114 -0.05 -4.90 8.32
C GLN A 114 0.75 -3.61 8.13
N ARG A 115 0.51 -2.87 7.03
CA ARG A 115 1.13 -1.57 6.77
C ARG A 115 0.96 -0.60 7.93
N ASN A 116 -0.24 -0.53 8.51
CA ASN A 116 -0.50 0.39 9.61
C ASN A 116 0.32 0.02 10.87
N VAL A 117 0.40 -1.27 11.20
CA VAL A 117 1.23 -1.74 12.31
C VAL A 117 2.70 -1.43 12.05
N LEU A 118 3.20 -1.78 10.87
CA LEU A 118 4.63 -1.67 10.54
C LEU A 118 5.10 -0.21 10.39
N CYS A 119 4.25 0.67 9.86
CA CYS A 119 4.59 2.07 9.61
C CYS A 119 4.38 2.97 10.84
N HIS A 120 3.47 2.62 11.75
CA HIS A 120 3.08 3.48 12.88
C HIS A 120 3.32 2.87 14.26
N GLY A 121 3.65 1.58 14.33
CA GLY A 121 3.94 0.90 15.59
C GLY A 121 5.17 1.47 16.29
N SER A 122 5.10 1.59 17.62
CA SER A 122 6.26 1.90 18.45
C SER A 122 6.98 0.61 18.83
N TRP A 123 8.24 0.48 18.42
CA TRP A 123 9.00 -0.75 18.58
C TRP A 123 9.67 -0.82 19.95
N SER A 124 9.28 -1.82 20.74
CA SER A 124 9.88 -2.12 22.04
C SER A 124 11.19 -2.89 21.88
N THR A 125 11.96 -3.01 22.98
CA THR A 125 13.17 -3.85 23.03
C THR A 125 12.86 -5.27 22.55
N PRO A 126 13.67 -5.84 21.63
CA PRO A 126 13.45 -7.20 21.16
C PRO A 126 13.67 -8.24 22.27
N ASP A 127 13.14 -9.46 22.08
CA ASP A 127 13.47 -10.61 22.91
C ASP A 127 14.83 -11.23 22.52
N ALA A 128 15.16 -12.36 23.16
CA ALA A 128 16.38 -13.12 22.90
C ALA A 128 16.51 -13.62 21.44
N ASN A 129 15.42 -13.68 20.68
CA ASN A 129 15.39 -14.10 19.28
C ASN A 129 15.43 -12.89 18.32
N GLY A 130 15.51 -11.67 18.83
CA GLY A 130 15.49 -10.45 18.01
C GLY A 130 14.08 -10.00 17.60
N ALA A 131 13.02 -10.63 18.12
CA ALA A 131 11.64 -10.28 17.78
C ALA A 131 11.08 -9.21 18.74
N SER A 132 10.31 -8.25 18.23
CA SER A 132 9.66 -7.21 19.03
C SER A 132 8.16 -7.17 18.82
N MET A 133 7.44 -6.86 19.88
CA MET A 133 6.02 -6.54 19.85
C MET A 133 5.88 -5.03 19.62
N PRO A 134 5.39 -4.57 18.45
CA PRO A 134 5.12 -3.16 18.28
C PRO A 134 3.91 -2.77 19.13
N LEU A 135 4.03 -1.67 19.88
CA LEU A 135 2.87 -1.02 20.48
C LEU A 135 2.10 -0.32 19.36
N PHE A 136 0.95 -0.90 19.01
CA PHE A 136 0.01 -0.35 18.05
C PHE A 136 -1.43 -0.65 18.49
N VAL A 137 -2.28 0.37 18.42
CA VAL A 137 -3.71 0.26 18.72
C VAL A 137 -4.47 0.85 17.53
N ASP A 138 -5.38 0.08 16.95
CA ASP A 138 -6.17 0.56 15.82
C ASP A 138 -7.30 1.52 16.26
N GLN A 139 -8.00 2.11 15.28
CA GLN A 139 -9.12 3.02 15.56
C GLN A 139 -10.31 2.35 16.26
N LYS A 140 -10.36 1.01 16.27
CA LYS A 140 -11.37 0.19 16.95
C LYS A 140 -10.89 -0.29 18.33
N GLN A 141 -9.77 0.24 18.82
CA GLN A 141 -9.14 -0.12 20.08
C GLN A 141 -8.62 -1.58 20.15
N ASN A 142 -8.41 -2.24 19.00
CA ASN A 142 -7.73 -3.52 18.99
C ASN A 142 -6.23 -3.31 19.20
N VAL A 143 -5.65 -4.10 20.09
CA VAL A 143 -4.21 -4.12 20.36
C VAL A 143 -3.56 -5.15 19.45
N PHE A 144 -2.46 -4.78 18.80
CA PHE A 144 -1.65 -5.75 18.07
C PHE A 144 -0.82 -6.60 19.04
N ASP A 145 -0.88 -7.93 18.90
CA ASP A 145 -0.37 -8.89 19.89
C ASP A 145 0.57 -9.95 19.30
N MET A 146 1.17 -9.68 18.13
CA MET A 146 2.15 -10.55 17.48
C MET A 146 3.59 -10.00 17.53
N ARG A 147 4.55 -10.86 17.88
CA ARG A 147 5.98 -10.51 17.82
C ARG A 147 6.46 -10.58 16.37
N ILE A 148 7.29 -9.62 15.97
CA ILE A 148 7.80 -9.46 14.62
C ILE A 148 9.33 -9.50 14.65
N ASP A 149 9.91 -10.34 13.82
CA ASP A 149 11.34 -10.44 13.55
C ASP A 149 11.64 -10.13 12.06
N CYS A 150 12.91 -10.26 11.67
CA CYS A 150 13.31 -10.03 10.28
C CYS A 150 12.65 -11.01 9.30
N ALA A 151 12.45 -12.27 9.69
CA ALA A 151 11.87 -13.29 8.81
C ALA A 151 10.40 -12.98 8.49
N TYR A 152 9.64 -12.52 9.48
CA TYR A 152 8.29 -12.02 9.29
C TYR A 152 8.28 -10.81 8.35
N LEU A 153 9.17 -9.84 8.55
CA LEU A 153 9.23 -8.64 7.71
C LEU A 153 9.59 -8.99 6.25
N GLU A 154 10.48 -9.94 6.03
CA GLU A 154 10.84 -10.47 4.70
C GLU A 154 9.64 -11.16 4.04
N GLN A 155 8.90 -11.98 4.79
CA GLN A 155 7.69 -12.62 4.29
C GLN A 155 6.63 -11.59 3.88
N VAL A 156 6.39 -10.58 4.71
CA VAL A 156 5.46 -9.49 4.38
C VAL A 156 5.94 -8.73 3.15
N GLN A 157 7.23 -8.41 3.05
CA GLN A 157 7.77 -7.72 1.88
C GLN A 157 7.50 -8.50 0.59
N ARG A 158 7.82 -9.80 0.58
CA ARG A 158 7.57 -10.69 -0.57
C ARG A 158 6.09 -10.72 -0.92
N HIS A 159 5.22 -10.88 0.08
CA HIS A 159 3.78 -10.94 -0.15
C HIS A 159 3.21 -9.64 -0.73
N VAL A 160 3.66 -8.48 -0.25
CA VAL A 160 3.23 -7.17 -0.79
C VAL A 160 3.73 -7.00 -2.23
N ALA A 161 4.94 -7.47 -2.54
CA ALA A 161 5.44 -7.47 -3.91
C ALA A 161 4.58 -8.35 -4.85
N GLU A 162 4.18 -9.54 -4.39
CA GLU A 162 3.27 -10.44 -5.13
C GLU A 162 1.90 -9.78 -5.36
N ILE A 163 1.34 -9.11 -4.35
CA ILE A 163 0.09 -8.35 -4.48
C ILE A 163 0.24 -7.23 -5.52
N SER A 164 1.36 -6.49 -5.51
CA SER A 164 1.63 -5.46 -6.53
C SER A 164 1.66 -6.06 -7.94
N CYS A 165 2.29 -7.22 -8.13
CA CYS A 165 2.27 -7.94 -9.39
C CYS A 165 0.86 -8.38 -9.80
N ALA A 166 0.03 -8.81 -8.86
CA ALA A 166 -1.36 -9.17 -9.13
C ALA A 166 -2.20 -7.95 -9.57
N VAL A 167 -2.01 -6.78 -8.95
CA VAL A 167 -2.65 -5.53 -9.38
C VAL A 167 -2.20 -5.14 -10.80
N ILE A 168 -0.89 -5.22 -11.10
CA ILE A 168 -0.39 -4.99 -12.46
C ILE A 168 -1.04 -5.97 -13.44
N SER A 169 -1.09 -7.25 -13.08
CA SER A 169 -1.68 -8.31 -13.91
C SER A 169 -3.16 -8.08 -14.17
N SER A 170 -3.90 -7.50 -13.21
CA SER A 170 -5.31 -7.16 -13.41
C SER A 170 -5.54 -6.15 -14.54
N VAL A 171 -4.57 -5.27 -14.79
CA VAL A 171 -4.59 -4.29 -15.88
C VAL A 171 -4.10 -4.93 -17.18
N THR A 172 -2.96 -5.64 -17.14
CA THR A 172 -2.36 -6.20 -18.36
C THR A 172 -3.16 -7.37 -18.92
N HIS A 173 -3.91 -8.09 -18.09
CA HIS A 173 -4.87 -9.11 -18.52
C HIS A 173 -5.97 -8.53 -19.42
N MET A 174 -6.32 -7.25 -19.24
CA MET A 174 -7.26 -6.55 -20.11
C MET A 174 -6.68 -6.22 -21.50
N GLY A 175 -5.41 -6.58 -21.76
CA GLY A 175 -4.70 -6.25 -23.00
C GLY A 175 -4.12 -4.83 -23.02
N TRP A 176 -4.13 -4.12 -21.88
CA TRP A 176 -3.59 -2.78 -21.76
C TRP A 176 -2.14 -2.80 -21.28
N GLN A 177 -1.35 -1.87 -21.79
CA GLN A 177 -0.02 -1.64 -21.24
C GLN A 177 -0.13 -1.00 -19.87
N PHE A 178 0.60 -1.53 -18.88
CA PHE A 178 0.60 -0.91 -17.54
C PHE A 178 1.30 0.46 -17.59
N PRO A 179 0.73 1.53 -16.99
CA PRO A 179 1.29 2.88 -17.07
C PRO A 179 2.75 2.98 -16.60
N GLY A 180 3.59 3.55 -17.46
CA GLY A 180 5.03 3.72 -17.20
C GLY A 180 5.86 2.44 -17.39
N SER A 181 5.29 1.39 -17.98
CA SER A 181 6.04 0.21 -18.45
C SER A 181 6.29 0.27 -19.95
N GLU A 182 7.30 -0.46 -20.42
CA GLU A 182 7.49 -0.81 -21.85
C GLU A 182 6.98 -2.23 -22.13
N GLY A 183 6.08 -2.73 -21.27
CA GLY A 183 5.54 -4.08 -21.34
C GLY A 183 4.55 -4.28 -22.50
N PRO A 184 4.09 -5.52 -22.71
CA PRO A 184 3.09 -5.83 -23.73
C PRO A 184 1.74 -5.14 -23.44
N GLY A 185 0.93 -4.97 -24.48
CA GLY A 185 -0.41 -4.40 -24.41
C GLY A 185 -0.56 -3.12 -25.23
N VAL A 186 -1.81 -2.65 -25.36
CA VAL A 186 -2.11 -1.38 -26.04
C VAL A 186 -1.79 -0.23 -25.08
N PRO A 187 -0.97 0.76 -25.49
CA PRO A 187 -0.71 1.94 -24.69
C PRO A 187 -2.01 2.64 -24.28
N ILE A 188 -2.14 2.97 -23.00
CA ILE A 188 -3.25 3.79 -22.51
C ILE A 188 -2.92 5.25 -22.84
N THR A 189 -3.15 5.64 -24.09
CA THR A 189 -2.99 7.01 -24.55
C THR A 189 -4.29 7.76 -24.41
N ILE A 190 -4.23 8.96 -23.84
CA ILE A 190 -5.24 9.98 -24.09
C ILE A 190 -4.95 10.48 -25.51
N SER A 191 -5.68 9.97 -26.51
CA SER A 191 -5.63 10.54 -27.85
C SER A 191 -5.96 12.02 -27.74
N GLN A 192 -5.03 12.90 -28.13
CA GLN A 192 -5.31 14.32 -28.32
C GLN A 192 -6.21 14.54 -29.53
#